data_AF-A0A1B8ETR7-F1
#
_entry.id   AF-A0A1B8ETR7-F1
#
_cell.length_a   1.000
_cell.length_b   1.000
_cell.length_c   1.000
_cell.angle_alpha   90.00
_cell.angle_beta   90.00
_cell.angle_gamma   90.00
#
_symmetry.space_group_name_H-M   'P 1'
#
loop_
_entity.id
_entity.type
_entity.pdbx_description
1 polymer ?
#
loop_
_entity_poly.entity_id
_entity_poly.type
_entity_poly.pdbx_seq_one_letter_code
_entity_poly.pdbx_strand_id
1 'polypeptide(L)'
;MSDSLNITPAQARAIVLKAATENGWISQEDRDNSPPGTLEALKNVRERLGDALEIISHDLSSANARFALELVQNAEDNKFTRARELGQQPYIKFNVRPTSIVVECNEDGFIEEHVASISTIGQSSKSKDRGYIGEKGIGFKSVFQVATAIHIQSNSFSFSFRYGEGATRDKLGIITPILEDELIPFHARPLTRMTLTPFKAEAAIPYTSLVAQFQEDIPDNLLLFLSTLKKIEILC
;
A
#
# COMPACT_ATOMS: atom_id res chain seq x y z
N MET A 1 15.60 16.44 1.14
CA MET A 1 14.92 15.15 1.18
C MET A 1 15.88 14.16 1.81
N SER A 2 15.47 13.45 2.85
CA SER A 2 16.27 12.39 3.46
C SER A 2 16.48 11.26 2.45
N ASP A 3 17.66 10.67 2.42
CA ASP A 3 17.93 9.45 1.67
C ASP A 3 17.23 8.28 2.38
N SER A 4 16.38 7.55 1.66
CA SER A 4 15.58 6.42 2.20
C SER A 4 16.47 5.34 2.83
N LEU A 5 17.70 5.15 2.35
CA LEU A 5 18.66 4.18 2.91
C LEU A 5 19.28 4.64 4.23
N ASN A 6 19.27 5.94 4.53
CA ASN A 6 19.78 6.48 5.79
C ASN A 6 18.76 6.39 6.93
N ILE A 7 17.51 6.01 6.62
CA ILE A 7 16.48 5.79 7.64
C ILE A 7 16.81 4.47 8.35
N THR A 8 17.12 4.56 9.64
CA THR A 8 17.32 3.39 10.49
C THR A 8 15.99 2.67 10.75
N PRO A 9 16.01 1.36 11.08
CA PRO A 9 14.79 0.66 11.47
C PRO A 9 14.03 1.34 12.62
N ALA A 10 14.75 1.92 13.60
CA ALA A 10 14.12 2.65 14.71
C ALA A 10 13.37 3.91 14.23
N GLN A 11 13.97 4.70 13.34
CA GLN A 11 13.32 5.86 12.73
C GLN A 11 12.12 5.47 11.88
N ALA A 12 12.26 4.41 11.07
CA ALA A 12 11.16 3.89 10.25
C ALA A 12 9.97 3.45 11.11
N ARG A 13 10.22 2.75 12.23
CA ARG A 13 9.17 2.38 13.17
C ARG A 13 8.49 3.60 13.81
N ALA A 14 9.26 4.61 14.20
CA ALA A 14 8.71 5.85 14.77
C ALA A 14 7.81 6.60 13.77
N ILE A 15 8.21 6.65 12.49
CA ILE A 15 7.40 7.23 11.40
C ILE A 15 6.08 6.47 11.23
N VAL A 16 6.12 5.14 11.20
CA VAL A 16 4.90 4.32 11.08
C VAL A 16 3.99 4.50 12.29
N LEU A 17 4.54 4.51 13.51
CA LEU A 17 3.77 4.73 14.73
C LEU A 17 3.11 6.11 14.76
N LYS A 18 3.81 7.15 14.31
CA LYS A 18 3.24 8.49 14.17
C LYS A 18 2.00 8.46 13.26
N ALA A 19 2.12 7.87 12.08
CA ALA A 19 0.99 7.72 11.14
C ALA A 19 -0.16 6.85 11.70
N ALA A 20 0.17 5.82 12.48
CA ALA A 20 -0.83 4.99 13.16
C ALA A 20 -1.61 5.80 14.22
N THR A 21 -0.89 6.55 15.07
CA THR A 21 -1.48 7.38 16.13
C THR A 21 -2.35 8.50 15.56
N GLU A 22 -1.93 9.14 14.47
CA GLU A 22 -2.75 10.14 13.75
C GLU A 22 -4.08 9.55 13.26
N ASN A 23 -4.11 8.26 12.94
CA ASN A 23 -5.30 7.53 12.57
C ASN A 23 -6.04 6.89 13.76
N GLY A 24 -5.68 7.25 15.00
CA GLY A 24 -6.34 6.81 16.22
C GLY A 24 -5.94 5.41 16.70
N TRP A 25 -4.79 4.90 16.28
CA TRP A 25 -4.18 3.74 16.91
C TRP A 25 -3.58 4.14 18.27
N ILE A 26 -3.64 3.23 19.23
CA ILE A 26 -3.00 3.38 20.55
C ILE A 26 -2.33 2.07 20.93
N SER A 27 -1.21 2.17 21.66
CA SER A 27 -0.43 1.01 22.09
C SER A 27 -1.20 0.14 23.09
N GLN A 28 -0.77 -1.11 23.30
CA GLN A 28 -1.38 -1.97 24.31
C GLN A 28 -1.21 -1.38 25.72
N GLU A 29 -0.04 -0.81 26.01
CA GLU A 29 0.22 -0.12 27.27
C GLU A 29 -0.75 1.05 27.49
N ASP A 30 -0.97 1.88 26.47
CA ASP A 30 -1.94 2.99 26.56
C ASP A 30 -3.37 2.48 26.74
N ARG A 31 -3.72 1.36 26.11
CA ARG A 31 -5.03 0.71 26.30
C ARG A 31 -5.21 0.25 27.73
N ASP A 32 -4.24 -0.46 28.27
CA ASP A 32 -4.31 -1.02 29.63
C ASP A 32 -4.39 0.08 30.70
N ASN A 33 -3.78 1.24 30.43
CA ASN A 33 -3.78 2.40 31.31
C ASN A 33 -4.97 3.36 31.10
N SER A 34 -5.78 3.16 30.06
CA SER A 34 -6.90 4.05 29.74
C SER A 34 -8.20 3.63 30.44
N PRO A 35 -9.00 4.59 30.95
CA PRO A 35 -10.32 4.29 31.48
C PRO A 35 -11.22 3.60 30.43
N PRO A 36 -12.08 2.63 30.82
CA PRO A 36 -12.96 1.93 29.88
C PRO A 36 -13.81 2.86 29.01
N GLY A 37 -14.35 3.94 29.59
CA GLY A 37 -15.15 4.92 28.85
C GLY A 37 -14.36 5.69 27.79
N THR A 38 -13.05 5.90 27.98
CA THR A 38 -12.18 6.53 26.97
C THR A 38 -11.97 5.60 25.79
N LEU A 39 -11.74 4.31 26.06
CA LEU A 39 -11.59 3.29 25.01
C LEU A 39 -12.87 3.11 24.21
N GLU A 40 -14.02 3.12 24.88
CA GLU A 40 -15.33 3.07 24.23
C GLU A 40 -15.59 4.29 23.36
N ALA A 41 -15.29 5.50 23.85
CA ALA A 41 -15.41 6.73 23.08
C ALA A 41 -14.50 6.72 21.83
N LEU A 42 -13.23 6.33 21.99
CA LEU A 42 -12.28 6.20 20.87
C LEU A 42 -12.77 5.18 19.84
N LYS A 43 -13.24 4.01 20.29
CA LYS A 43 -13.83 2.98 19.43
C LYS A 43 -15.00 3.54 18.63
N ASN A 44 -15.95 4.21 19.28
CA ASN A 44 -17.13 4.78 18.62
C ASN A 44 -16.76 5.85 17.58
N VAL A 45 -15.76 6.69 17.86
CA VAL A 45 -15.26 7.69 16.89
C VAL A 45 -14.58 7.00 15.71
N ARG A 46 -13.72 6.00 15.96
CA ARG A 46 -13.07 5.21 14.92
C ARG A 46 -14.08 4.51 14.02
N GLU A 47 -15.12 3.90 14.58
CA GLU A 47 -16.19 3.23 13.82
C GLU A 47 -16.90 4.22 12.90
N ARG A 48 -17.30 5.40 13.40
CA ARG A 48 -17.95 6.44 12.60
C ARG A 48 -17.07 6.98 11.47
N LEU A 49 -15.78 7.18 11.73
CA LEU A 49 -14.82 7.57 10.70
C LEU A 49 -14.64 6.46 9.66
N GLY A 50 -14.63 5.21 10.10
CA GLY A 50 -14.62 4.04 9.25
C GLY A 50 -15.85 3.95 8.34
N ASP A 51 -17.04 4.25 8.87
CA ASP A 51 -18.28 4.32 8.09
C ASP A 51 -18.22 5.42 7.03
N ALA A 52 -17.76 6.62 7.40
CA ALA A 52 -17.56 7.72 6.45
C ALA A 52 -16.54 7.38 5.37
N LEU A 53 -15.45 6.71 5.75
CA LEU A 53 -14.43 6.22 4.83
C LEU A 53 -15.00 5.20 3.83
N GLU A 54 -15.84 4.28 4.27
CA GLU A 54 -16.46 3.30 3.38
C GLU A 54 -17.36 3.99 2.33
N ILE A 55 -18.14 4.99 2.73
CA ILE A 55 -18.98 5.79 1.82
C ILE A 55 -18.09 6.54 0.80
N ILE A 56 -17.09 7.27 1.28
CA ILE A 56 -16.17 8.03 0.43
C ILE A 56 -15.41 7.09 -0.52
N SER A 57 -14.96 5.94 -0.03
CA SER A 57 -14.24 4.95 -0.84
C SER A 57 -15.14 4.33 -1.90
N HIS A 58 -16.40 4.05 -1.59
CA HIS A 58 -17.37 3.56 -2.58
C HIS A 58 -17.62 4.61 -3.68
N ASP A 59 -17.79 5.88 -3.31
CA ASP A 59 -18.07 6.96 -4.27
C ASP A 59 -16.85 7.34 -5.13
N LEU A 60 -15.64 7.08 -4.63
CA LEU A 60 -14.38 7.38 -5.31
C LEU A 60 -13.78 6.16 -6.02
N SER A 61 -14.16 4.96 -5.62
CA SER A 61 -13.87 3.72 -6.32
C SER A 61 -14.78 3.64 -7.54
N SER A 62 -14.23 3.83 -8.74
CA SER A 62 -14.97 3.47 -9.95
C SER A 62 -15.17 1.94 -9.98
N ALA A 63 -16.29 1.48 -10.54
CA ALA A 63 -16.54 0.04 -10.77
C ALA A 63 -15.46 -0.63 -11.66
N ASN A 64 -14.59 0.18 -12.29
CA ASN A 64 -13.50 -0.23 -13.16
C ASN A 64 -12.12 0.08 -12.53
N ALA A 65 -12.00 0.17 -11.20
CA ALA A 65 -10.70 0.43 -10.58
C ALA A 65 -9.72 -0.69 -10.94
N ARG A 66 -8.68 -0.32 -11.67
CA ARG A 66 -7.64 -1.21 -12.20
C ARG A 66 -6.48 -1.28 -11.22
N PHE A 67 -6.64 -2.05 -10.14
CA PHE A 67 -5.67 -2.02 -9.04
C PHE A 67 -4.23 -2.33 -9.50
N ALA A 68 -4.04 -3.19 -10.51
CA ALA A 68 -2.70 -3.51 -10.99
C ALA A 68 -2.11 -2.33 -11.77
N LEU A 69 -2.93 -1.60 -12.54
CA LEU A 69 -2.51 -0.37 -13.21
C LEU A 69 -2.15 0.73 -12.20
N GLU A 70 -2.93 0.88 -11.12
CA GLU A 70 -2.63 1.83 -10.03
C GLU A 70 -1.28 1.52 -9.37
N LEU A 71 -0.95 0.24 -9.18
CA LEU A 71 0.36 -0.18 -8.67
C LEU A 71 1.50 0.15 -9.65
N VAL A 72 1.29 -0.06 -10.96
CA VAL A 72 2.25 0.36 -11.99
C VAL A 72 2.44 1.87 -11.99
N GLN A 73 1.36 2.65 -11.90
CA GLN A 73 1.42 4.11 -11.84
C GLN A 73 2.13 4.61 -10.58
N ASN A 74 1.89 3.97 -9.42
CA ASN A 74 2.64 4.29 -8.20
C ASN A 74 4.14 4.02 -8.36
N ALA A 75 4.52 2.92 -9.02
CA ALA A 75 5.92 2.65 -9.31
C ALA A 75 6.51 3.60 -10.37
N GLU A 76 5.75 4.01 -11.38
CA GLU A 76 6.18 4.97 -12.41
C GLU A 76 6.54 6.35 -11.83
N ASP A 77 5.86 6.75 -10.77
CA ASP A 77 6.09 8.02 -10.07
C ASP A 77 7.27 7.98 -9.08
N ASN A 78 7.85 6.81 -8.84
CA ASN A 78 8.98 6.65 -7.92
C ASN A 78 10.32 7.07 -8.54
N LYS A 79 11.32 7.21 -7.67
CA LYS A 79 12.71 7.45 -8.07
C LYS A 79 13.48 6.13 -8.13
N PHE A 80 14.34 6.01 -9.13
CA PHE A 80 15.18 4.84 -9.38
C PHE A 80 16.63 5.25 -9.55
N THR A 81 17.08 6.22 -8.75
CA THR A 81 18.43 6.78 -8.83
C THR A 81 19.45 5.69 -8.58
N ARG A 82 19.22 4.87 -7.54
CA ARG A 82 20.14 3.81 -7.12
C ARG A 82 20.17 2.64 -8.09
N ALA A 83 19.02 2.22 -8.61
CA ALA A 83 18.97 1.20 -9.64
C ALA A 83 19.82 1.61 -10.86
N ARG A 84 19.71 2.88 -11.29
CA ARG A 84 20.50 3.42 -12.40
C ARG A 84 22.00 3.50 -12.08
N GLU A 85 22.38 3.91 -10.87
CA GLU A 85 23.78 3.90 -10.41
C GLU A 85 24.39 2.50 -10.42
N LEU A 86 23.59 1.47 -10.14
CA LEU A 86 23.97 0.06 -10.20
C LEU A 86 23.91 -0.55 -11.62
N GLY A 87 23.60 0.26 -12.65
CA GLY A 87 23.45 -0.21 -14.03
C GLY A 87 22.21 -1.08 -14.26
N GLN A 88 21.24 -1.06 -13.35
CA GLN A 88 20.01 -1.83 -13.43
C GLN A 88 18.88 -1.03 -14.09
N GLN A 89 17.98 -1.74 -14.76
CA GLN A 89 16.77 -1.14 -15.31
C GLN A 89 15.70 -0.97 -14.22
N PRO A 90 15.02 0.20 -14.15
CA PRO A 90 13.82 0.36 -13.34
C PRO A 90 12.76 -0.67 -13.70
N TYR A 91 12.28 -1.44 -12.72
CA TYR A 91 11.27 -2.46 -12.93
C TYR A 91 10.18 -2.46 -11.86
N ILE A 92 9.03 -3.00 -12.25
CA ILE A 92 8.01 -3.53 -11.35
C ILE A 92 7.71 -4.97 -11.74
N LYS A 93 7.61 -5.84 -10.74
CA LYS A 93 7.39 -7.28 -10.91
C LYS A 93 6.22 -7.74 -10.07
N PHE A 94 5.31 -8.47 -10.68
CA PHE A 94 4.15 -9.10 -10.06
C PHE A 94 4.35 -10.61 -10.03
N ASN A 95 4.14 -11.23 -8.87
CA ASN A 95 4.05 -12.67 -8.68
C ASN A 95 2.66 -12.99 -8.13
N VAL A 96 1.77 -13.41 -9.01
CA VAL A 96 0.34 -13.60 -8.76
C VAL A 96 0.08 -15.08 -8.52
N ARG A 97 -0.21 -15.44 -7.28
CA ARG A 97 -0.54 -16.80 -6.86
C ARG A 97 -1.95 -16.85 -6.29
N PRO A 98 -2.60 -18.04 -6.23
CA PRO A 98 -3.92 -18.18 -5.63
C PRO A 98 -4.00 -17.69 -4.18
N THR A 99 -2.90 -17.76 -3.43
CA THR A 99 -2.85 -17.44 -2.00
C THR A 99 -2.16 -16.11 -1.68
N SER A 100 -1.55 -15.44 -2.66
CA SER A 100 -0.75 -14.23 -2.42
C SER A 100 -0.44 -13.51 -3.72
N ILE A 101 -0.42 -12.19 -3.68
CA ILE A 101 0.11 -11.36 -4.78
C ILE A 101 1.32 -10.62 -4.23
N VAL A 102 2.50 -10.86 -4.78
CA VAL A 102 3.73 -10.16 -4.39
C VAL A 102 4.13 -9.18 -5.48
N VAL A 103 4.33 -7.93 -5.11
CA VAL A 103 4.78 -6.85 -5.98
C VAL A 103 6.16 -6.41 -5.53
N GLU A 104 7.14 -6.42 -6.43
CA GLU A 104 8.51 -5.98 -6.16
C GLU A 104 8.90 -4.85 -7.11
N CYS A 105 9.56 -3.82 -6.58
CA CYS A 105 10.00 -2.65 -7.33
C CYS A 105 11.37 -2.21 -6.81
N ASN A 106 12.36 -2.08 -7.70
CA ASN A 106 13.72 -1.64 -7.35
C ASN A 106 13.88 -0.11 -7.26
N GLU A 107 12.83 0.56 -6.79
CA GLU A 107 12.86 1.99 -6.52
C GLU A 107 13.73 2.31 -5.29
N ASP A 108 14.06 3.60 -5.10
CA ASP A 108 14.99 4.05 -4.07
C ASP A 108 14.50 3.72 -2.64
N GLY A 109 13.20 3.61 -2.43
CA GLY A 109 12.51 3.19 -1.22
C GLY A 109 11.70 4.29 -0.55
N PHE A 110 10.93 3.91 0.47
CA PHE A 110 10.03 4.80 1.17
C PHE A 110 10.76 5.84 2.03
N ILE A 111 10.06 6.97 2.22
CA ILE A 111 10.37 8.05 3.14
C ILE A 111 9.11 8.37 3.97
N GLU A 112 9.24 9.25 4.97
CA GLU A 112 8.12 9.62 5.87
C GLU A 112 6.89 10.08 5.08
N GLU A 113 7.11 10.89 4.05
CA GLU A 113 6.05 11.44 3.21
C GLU A 113 5.27 10.35 2.47
N HIS A 114 5.93 9.25 2.06
CA HIS A 114 5.26 8.12 1.42
C HIS A 114 4.36 7.39 2.43
N VAL A 115 4.84 7.14 3.66
CA VAL A 115 4.05 6.50 4.72
C VAL A 115 2.85 7.37 5.09
N ALA A 116 3.03 8.67 5.26
CA ALA A 116 1.94 9.60 5.56
C ALA A 116 0.90 9.64 4.42
N SER A 117 1.36 9.78 3.17
CA SER A 117 0.49 9.83 1.99
C SER A 117 -0.39 8.59 1.87
N ILE A 118 0.20 7.40 1.97
CA ILE A 118 -0.59 6.16 1.91
C ILE A 118 -1.35 5.86 3.20
N SER A 119 -1.16 6.60 4.30
CA SER A 119 -1.93 6.43 5.54
C SER A 119 -3.09 7.43 5.66
N THR A 120 -3.44 8.13 4.58
CA THR A 120 -4.56 9.09 4.55
C THR A 120 -5.47 8.84 3.34
N ILE A 121 -6.62 9.53 3.29
CA ILE A 121 -7.53 9.57 2.13
C ILE A 121 -7.65 11.02 1.66
N GLY A 122 -7.69 11.24 0.35
CA GLY A 122 -8.01 12.55 -0.23
C GLY A 122 -6.88 13.57 -0.27
N GLN A 123 -5.75 13.32 0.40
CA GLN A 123 -4.54 14.16 0.32
C GLN A 123 -3.51 13.52 -0.63
N SER A 124 -3.78 13.56 -1.94
CA SER A 124 -2.77 13.19 -2.94
C SER A 124 -1.83 14.37 -3.18
N SER A 125 -0.51 14.11 -3.13
CA SER A 125 0.54 15.08 -3.46
C SER A 125 0.75 15.26 -4.97
N LYS A 126 -0.01 14.54 -5.83
CA LYS A 126 0.22 14.49 -7.28
C LYS A 126 -0.59 15.58 -8.00
N SER A 127 0.11 16.46 -8.73
CA SER A 127 -0.48 17.50 -9.58
C SER A 127 -1.08 16.90 -10.86
N LYS A 128 -2.08 17.58 -11.43
CA LYS A 128 -2.95 17.15 -12.54
C LYS A 128 -2.28 16.93 -13.91
N ASP A 129 -0.94 17.00 -14.02
CA ASP A 129 -0.28 17.30 -15.30
C ASP A 129 -0.01 16.11 -16.24
N ARG A 130 -0.44 14.89 -15.91
CA ARG A 130 -0.16 13.73 -16.77
C ARG A 130 -1.38 12.82 -16.87
N GLY A 131 -2.25 13.08 -17.86
CA GLY A 131 -3.23 12.23 -18.58
C GLY A 131 -3.76 10.88 -18.05
N TYR A 132 -3.48 10.50 -16.82
CA TYR A 132 -3.79 9.27 -16.13
C TYR A 132 -4.36 9.70 -14.77
N ILE A 133 -5.62 9.33 -14.53
CA ILE A 133 -6.45 9.86 -13.44
C ILE A 133 -5.97 9.27 -12.10
N GLY A 134 -4.95 9.89 -11.50
CA GLY A 134 -4.44 9.58 -10.15
C GLY A 134 -4.71 10.73 -9.18
N GLU A 135 -5.93 11.28 -9.16
CA GLU A 135 -6.22 12.59 -8.52
C GLU A 135 -6.44 12.56 -6.99
N LYS A 136 -6.61 11.41 -6.31
CA LYS A 136 -7.34 11.42 -5.02
C LYS A 136 -6.70 10.70 -3.82
N GLY A 137 -5.48 10.16 -3.93
CA GLY A 137 -4.87 9.43 -2.81
C GLY A 137 -5.59 8.11 -2.47
N ILE A 138 -6.39 7.61 -3.41
CA ILE A 138 -7.26 6.43 -3.26
C ILE A 138 -6.78 5.29 -4.17
N GLY A 139 -5.95 5.57 -5.17
CA GLY A 139 -5.43 4.57 -6.11
C GLY A 139 -4.78 3.38 -5.39
N PHE A 140 -3.93 3.64 -4.39
CA PHE A 140 -3.33 2.58 -3.57
C PHE A 140 -4.36 1.76 -2.78
N LYS A 141 -5.53 2.33 -2.43
CA LYS A 141 -6.57 1.63 -1.66
C LYS A 141 -7.36 0.63 -2.49
N SER A 142 -7.30 0.72 -3.82
CA SER A 142 -7.92 -0.27 -4.72
C SER A 142 -7.42 -1.70 -4.49
N VAL A 143 -6.21 -1.89 -3.91
CA VAL A 143 -5.70 -3.21 -3.52
C VAL A 143 -6.64 -3.96 -2.56
N PHE A 144 -7.44 -3.24 -1.77
CA PHE A 144 -8.40 -3.85 -0.85
C PHE A 144 -9.67 -4.39 -1.51
N GLN A 145 -9.83 -4.20 -2.83
CA GLN A 145 -10.85 -4.88 -3.62
C GLN A 145 -10.52 -6.36 -3.82
N VAL A 146 -9.23 -6.72 -3.81
CA VAL A 146 -8.75 -8.08 -4.07
C VAL A 146 -8.08 -8.71 -2.86
N ALA A 147 -7.75 -7.93 -1.82
CA ALA A 147 -7.00 -8.36 -0.66
C ALA A 147 -7.56 -7.84 0.67
N THR A 148 -7.38 -8.64 1.72
CA THR A 148 -7.75 -8.30 3.10
C THR A 148 -6.64 -7.56 3.84
N ALA A 149 -5.41 -7.73 3.38
CA ALA A 149 -4.23 -7.12 3.95
C ALA A 149 -3.16 -6.87 2.88
N ILE A 150 -2.34 -5.85 3.11
CA ILE A 150 -1.12 -5.58 2.34
C ILE A 150 0.02 -5.33 3.33
N HIS A 151 1.07 -6.14 3.23
CA HIS A 151 2.31 -5.95 3.96
C HIS A 151 3.32 -5.23 3.06
N ILE A 152 3.80 -4.08 3.49
CA ILE A 152 4.74 -3.25 2.77
C ILE A 152 6.08 -3.33 3.48
N GLN A 153 7.10 -3.74 2.73
CA GLN A 153 8.49 -3.67 3.13
C GLN A 153 9.21 -2.74 2.17
N SER A 154 9.90 -1.75 2.68
CA SER A 154 10.67 -0.82 1.84
C SER A 154 11.91 -0.36 2.59
N ASN A 155 13.07 -0.89 2.19
CA ASN A 155 14.31 -0.72 2.94
C ASN A 155 14.15 -1.03 4.45
N SER A 156 14.17 0.00 5.30
CA SER A 156 14.04 -0.11 6.76
C SER A 156 12.59 -0.04 7.25
N PHE A 157 11.61 0.17 6.37
CA PHE A 157 10.19 0.14 6.69
C PHE A 157 9.63 -1.29 6.58
N SER A 158 8.80 -1.66 7.55
CA SER A 158 7.95 -2.85 7.50
C SER A 158 6.66 -2.59 8.27
N PHE A 159 5.53 -2.61 7.57
CA PHE A 159 4.22 -2.35 8.14
C PHE A 159 3.11 -2.90 7.25
N SER A 160 1.95 -3.17 7.83
CA SER A 160 0.78 -3.64 7.10
C SER A 160 -0.43 -2.73 7.27
N PHE A 161 -1.30 -2.75 6.28
CA PHE A 161 -2.67 -2.26 6.40
C PHE A 161 -3.59 -3.47 6.30
N ARG A 162 -4.63 -3.52 7.14
CA ARG A 162 -5.51 -4.69 7.28
C ARG A 162 -6.96 -4.22 7.34
N TYR A 163 -7.78 -4.65 6.39
CA TYR A 163 -9.21 -4.36 6.41
C TYR A 163 -9.99 -5.35 7.28
N GLY A 164 -9.50 -6.60 7.37
CA GLY A 164 -10.17 -7.70 8.06
C GLY A 164 -11.34 -8.29 7.27
N GLU A 165 -11.99 -9.32 7.84
CA GLU A 165 -13.19 -9.97 7.30
C GLU A 165 -14.19 -10.22 8.43
N GLY A 166 -15.49 -10.11 8.15
CA GLY A 166 -16.54 -10.42 9.12
C GLY A 166 -16.40 -9.64 10.44
N ALA A 167 -16.32 -10.36 11.56
CA ALA A 167 -16.25 -9.78 12.90
C ALA A 167 -14.92 -9.07 13.24
N THR A 168 -13.87 -9.25 12.44
CA THR A 168 -12.55 -8.60 12.65
C THR A 168 -12.33 -7.39 11.76
N ARG A 169 -13.37 -6.95 11.03
CA ARG A 169 -13.28 -5.85 10.07
C ARG A 169 -13.04 -4.51 10.79
N ASP A 170 -11.86 -3.94 10.60
CA ASP A 170 -11.55 -2.56 10.99
C ASP A 170 -11.53 -1.72 9.72
N LYS A 171 -12.60 -0.93 9.53
CA LYS A 171 -12.74 -0.08 8.33
C LYS A 171 -11.62 0.95 8.21
N LEU A 172 -11.07 1.43 9.32
CA LEU A 172 -9.92 2.34 9.32
C LEU A 172 -8.59 1.61 9.13
N GLY A 173 -8.56 0.29 9.21
CA GLY A 173 -7.35 -0.49 9.04
C GLY A 173 -6.75 -0.43 7.63
N ILE A 174 -7.50 0.08 6.64
CA ILE A 174 -6.95 0.39 5.31
C ILE A 174 -6.06 1.63 5.30
N ILE A 175 -6.15 2.51 6.31
CA ILE A 175 -5.32 3.72 6.47
C ILE A 175 -4.50 3.75 7.76
N THR A 176 -4.80 2.87 8.72
CA THR A 176 -4.06 2.77 9.97
C THR A 176 -2.95 1.75 9.80
N PRO A 177 -1.67 2.15 9.64
CA PRO A 177 -0.60 1.19 9.48
C PRO A 177 -0.32 0.46 10.80
N ILE A 178 0.05 -0.82 10.70
CA ILE A 178 0.43 -1.69 11.80
C ILE A 178 1.89 -2.05 11.61
N LEU A 179 2.71 -1.89 12.64
CA LEU A 179 4.11 -2.29 12.58
C LEU A 179 4.25 -3.79 12.33
N GLU A 180 5.23 -4.13 11.49
CA GLU A 180 5.66 -5.51 11.24
C GLU A 180 7.17 -5.60 11.51
N ASP A 181 7.67 -6.79 11.80
CA ASP A 181 9.07 -6.98 12.23
C ASP A 181 9.98 -7.46 11.09
N GLU A 182 9.43 -8.12 10.07
CA GLU A 182 10.21 -8.65 8.96
C GLU A 182 10.61 -7.53 7.98
N LEU A 183 11.91 -7.23 7.90
CA LEU A 183 12.46 -6.24 6.98
C LEU A 183 13.00 -6.91 5.70
N ILE A 184 13.11 -6.13 4.63
CA ILE A 184 13.91 -6.54 3.48
C ILE A 184 15.37 -6.71 3.92
N PRO A 185 16.02 -7.86 3.63
CA PRO A 185 17.43 -8.07 3.94
C PRO A 185 18.32 -6.99 3.32
N PHE A 186 19.36 -6.57 4.04
CA PHE A 186 20.23 -5.46 3.62
C PHE A 186 20.81 -5.65 2.21
N HIS A 187 21.21 -6.87 1.85
CA HIS A 187 21.79 -7.20 0.55
C HIS A 187 20.79 -7.14 -0.62
N ALA A 188 19.49 -7.10 -0.34
CA ALA A 188 18.43 -6.98 -1.34
C ALA A 188 17.96 -5.53 -1.53
N ARG A 189 18.54 -4.56 -0.81
CA ARG A 189 18.18 -3.13 -0.89
C ARG A 189 18.98 -2.42 -2.00
N PRO A 190 18.42 -1.37 -2.62
CA PRO A 190 17.10 -0.81 -2.40
C PRO A 190 15.99 -1.63 -3.06
N LEU A 191 14.90 -1.84 -2.33
CA LEU A 191 13.76 -2.61 -2.80
C LEU A 191 12.52 -2.22 -1.99
N THR A 192 11.40 -2.13 -2.70
CA THR A 192 10.06 -2.12 -2.14
C THR A 192 9.35 -3.41 -2.53
N ARG A 193 8.86 -4.15 -1.52
CA ARG A 193 8.04 -5.34 -1.67
C ARG A 193 6.68 -5.09 -1.02
N MET A 194 5.61 -5.39 -1.75
CA MET A 194 4.25 -5.38 -1.25
C MET A 194 3.67 -6.79 -1.37
N THR A 195 3.23 -7.37 -0.27
CA THR A 195 2.62 -8.70 -0.23
C THR A 195 1.14 -8.54 0.12
N LEU A 196 0.27 -8.76 -0.87
CA LEU A 196 -1.18 -8.70 -0.69
C LEU A 196 -1.70 -10.10 -0.34
N THR A 197 -2.56 -10.16 0.66
CA THR A 197 -3.25 -11.39 1.09
C THR A 197 -4.67 -11.38 0.54
N PRO A 198 -5.00 -12.22 -0.47
CA PRO A 198 -6.34 -12.29 -1.04
C PRO A 198 -7.42 -12.67 -0.02
N PHE A 199 -8.69 -12.41 -0.36
CA PHE A 199 -9.84 -12.90 0.41
C PHE A 199 -9.87 -14.43 0.46
N LYS A 200 -10.43 -15.00 1.52
CA LYS A 200 -10.59 -16.46 1.68
C LYS A 200 -11.73 -17.00 0.81
N ALA A 201 -11.72 -18.32 0.56
CA ALA A 201 -12.50 -19.03 -0.47
C ALA A 201 -13.95 -18.57 -0.72
N GLU A 202 -14.71 -18.20 0.29
CA GLU A 202 -16.11 -17.74 0.15
C GLU A 202 -16.22 -16.33 -0.48
N ALA A 203 -15.21 -15.49 -0.29
CA ALA A 203 -15.09 -14.13 -0.83
C ALA A 203 -13.92 -14.01 -1.82
N ALA A 204 -13.21 -15.10 -2.11
CA ALA A 204 -12.04 -15.12 -2.97
C ALA A 204 -12.43 -14.87 -4.43
N ILE A 205 -11.69 -13.99 -5.09
CA ILE A 205 -11.73 -13.88 -6.54
C ILE A 205 -11.11 -15.16 -7.12
N PRO A 206 -11.80 -15.87 -8.04
CA PRO A 206 -11.21 -17.01 -8.71
C PRO A 206 -9.86 -16.65 -9.33
N TYR A 207 -8.85 -17.48 -9.15
CA TYR A 207 -7.49 -17.18 -9.61
C TYR A 207 -7.43 -16.85 -11.11
N THR A 208 -8.22 -17.53 -11.94
CA THR A 208 -8.35 -17.25 -13.38
C THR A 208 -8.88 -15.84 -13.66
N SER A 209 -9.84 -15.37 -12.86
CA SER A 209 -10.39 -14.02 -12.97
C SER A 209 -9.37 -12.96 -12.52
N LEU A 210 -8.61 -13.24 -11.47
CA LEU A 210 -7.52 -12.37 -11.02
C LEU A 210 -6.44 -12.22 -12.10
N VAL A 211 -6.02 -13.31 -12.73
CA VAL A 211 -5.04 -13.28 -13.83
C VAL A 211 -5.57 -12.50 -15.04
N ALA A 212 -6.84 -12.71 -15.41
CA ALA A 212 -7.47 -11.95 -16.48
C ALA A 212 -7.49 -10.45 -16.18
N GLN A 213 -7.81 -10.06 -14.93
CA GLN A 213 -7.78 -8.66 -14.51
C GLN A 213 -6.37 -8.06 -14.63
N PHE A 214 -5.31 -8.78 -14.25
CA PHE A 214 -3.93 -8.31 -14.44
C PHE A 214 -3.59 -8.05 -15.93
N GLN A 215 -4.07 -8.92 -16.83
CA GLN A 215 -3.86 -8.77 -18.28
C GLN A 215 -4.64 -7.58 -18.86
N GLU A 216 -5.84 -7.31 -18.35
CA GLU A 216 -6.66 -6.15 -18.74
C GLU A 216 -6.10 -4.83 -18.19
N ASP A 217 -5.61 -4.86 -16.95
CA ASP A 217 -5.04 -3.71 -16.26
C ASP A 217 -3.71 -3.28 -16.87
N ILE A 218 -2.89 -4.25 -17.29
CA ILE A 218 -1.53 -4.05 -17.80
C ILE A 218 -1.46 -4.57 -19.24
N PRO A 219 -1.91 -3.80 -20.24
CA PRO A 219 -1.79 -4.19 -21.64
C PRO A 219 -0.32 -4.18 -22.11
N ASP A 220 0.02 -5.02 -23.09
CA ASP A 220 1.40 -5.18 -23.60
C ASP A 220 2.06 -3.88 -24.05
N ASN A 221 1.26 -2.91 -24.52
CA ASN A 221 1.75 -1.62 -25.00
C ASN A 221 1.91 -0.58 -23.89
N LEU A 222 1.55 -0.88 -22.63
CA LEU A 222 1.59 0.10 -21.53
C LEU A 222 2.99 0.70 -21.36
N LEU A 223 4.04 -0.12 -21.49
CA LEU A 223 5.42 0.31 -21.32
C LEU A 223 5.84 1.41 -22.31
N LEU A 224 5.19 1.51 -23.49
CA LEU A 224 5.45 2.57 -24.48
C LEU A 224 5.04 3.95 -23.98
N PHE A 225 4.14 4.01 -22.99
CA PHE A 225 3.63 5.26 -22.42
C PHE A 225 4.29 5.62 -21.08
N LEU A 226 5.24 4.80 -20.61
CA LEU A 226 5.96 5.01 -19.35
C LEU A 226 7.32 5.68 -19.60
N SER A 227 7.65 6.65 -18.75
CA SER A 227 8.87 7.43 -18.83
C SER A 227 9.97 6.90 -17.90
N THR A 228 9.60 6.36 -16.73
CA THR A 228 10.49 5.93 -15.66
C THR A 228 10.76 4.44 -15.73
N LEU A 229 9.72 3.62 -15.65
CA LEU A 229 9.81 2.17 -15.71
C LEU A 229 10.32 1.72 -17.07
N LYS A 230 11.15 0.67 -17.08
CA LYS A 230 11.73 0.07 -18.29
C LYS A 230 11.41 -1.41 -18.43
N LYS A 231 10.83 -2.01 -17.39
CA LYS A 231 10.44 -3.41 -17.37
C LYS A 231 9.22 -3.60 -16.48
N ILE A 232 8.23 -4.33 -16.99
CA ILE A 232 7.11 -4.86 -16.21
C ILE A 232 7.15 -6.37 -16.36
N GLU A 233 7.20 -7.09 -15.25
CA GLU A 233 7.19 -8.56 -15.24
C GLU A 233 5.92 -9.05 -14.53
N ILE A 234 5.20 -9.98 -15.15
CA ILE A 234 4.02 -10.61 -14.56
C ILE A 234 4.25 -12.12 -14.58
N LEU A 235 4.30 -12.72 -13.40
CA LEU A 235 4.41 -14.16 -13.19
C LEU A 235 3.10 -14.65 -12.58
N CYS A 236 2.33 -15.41 -13.35
CA CYS A 236 1.09 -16.05 -12.91
C CYS A 236 1.32 -17.57 -12.92
#